data_AF-A0A7C3IAB8-F1
#
_entry.id   AF-A0A7C3IAB8-F1
#
_cell.length_a   1.000
_cell.length_b   1.000
_cell.length_c   1.000
_cell.angle_alpha   90.00
_cell.angle_beta   90.00
_cell.angle_gamma   90.00
#
_symmetry.space_group_name_H-M   'P 1'
#
loop_
_entity.id
_entity.type
_entity.pdbx_description
1 polymer ?
#
loop_
_entity_poly.entity_id
_entity_poly.type
_entity_poly.pdbx_seq_one_letter_code
_entity_poly.pdbx_strand_id
1 'polypeptide(L)'
;LGELKQNVCTLSRGQKIVYISDCRGTEENFRKIIPFAMNADIMFCEGTFLEKDRLKAEERGHLTAKQAGFIARQAGVKTLQIYHFSPRYENCPDALYQEAERAFRGE
;
A
#
# COMPACT_ATOMS: atom_id res chain seq x y z
N LEU A 1 -30.91 -11.99 -25.87
CA LEU A 1 -29.83 -11.12 -25.35
C LEU A 1 -28.40 -11.61 -25.68
N GLY A 2 -28.19 -12.80 -26.26
CA GLY A 2 -26.86 -13.38 -26.52
C GLY A 2 -26.00 -12.63 -27.54
N GLU A 3 -26.42 -12.57 -28.81
CA GLU A 3 -25.66 -11.86 -29.87
C GLU A 3 -25.56 -10.35 -29.63
N LEU A 4 -26.64 -9.72 -29.14
CA LEU A 4 -26.66 -8.28 -28.91
C LEU A 4 -25.59 -7.85 -27.90
N LYS A 5 -25.34 -8.66 -26.86
CA LYS A 5 -24.32 -8.38 -25.83
C LYS A 5 -22.90 -8.37 -26.40
N GLN A 6 -22.61 -9.14 -27.44
CA GLN A 6 -21.30 -9.12 -28.11
C GLN A 6 -21.10 -7.88 -28.98
N ASN A 7 -22.19 -7.33 -29.53
CA ASN A 7 -22.15 -6.18 -30.44
C ASN A 7 -22.25 -4.82 -29.72
N VAL A 8 -22.77 -4.78 -28.49
CA VAL A 8 -22.99 -3.51 -27.75
C VAL A 8 -22.19 -3.38 -26.45
N CYS A 9 -21.50 -4.42 -26.00
CA CYS A 9 -20.69 -4.36 -24.77
C CYS A 9 -19.21 -4.65 -25.05
N THR A 10 -18.33 -3.79 -24.56
CA THR A 10 -16.89 -4.07 -24.47
C THR A 10 -16.59 -4.69 -23.10
N LEU A 11 -16.15 -5.94 -23.09
CA LEU A 11 -15.66 -6.59 -21.89
C LEU A 11 -14.20 -6.20 -21.67
N SER A 12 -13.93 -5.49 -20.57
CA SER A 12 -12.57 -5.14 -20.15
C SER A 12 -12.26 -5.80 -18.81
N ARG A 13 -10.96 -5.93 -18.50
CA ARG A 13 -10.52 -6.41 -17.19
C ARG A 13 -10.95 -5.40 -16.11
N GLY A 14 -11.56 -5.89 -15.04
CA GLY A 14 -11.86 -5.06 -13.86
C GLY A 14 -10.60 -4.54 -13.17
N GLN A 15 -10.70 -3.35 -12.58
CA GLN A 15 -9.62 -2.74 -11.81
C GLN A 15 -9.75 -3.13 -10.33
N LYS A 16 -8.65 -3.59 -9.73
CA LYS A 16 -8.56 -3.88 -8.29
C LYS A 16 -7.84 -2.75 -7.58
N ILE A 17 -8.57 -1.99 -6.78
CA ILE A 17 -8.03 -0.92 -5.92
C ILE A 17 -8.14 -1.37 -4.46
N VAL A 18 -7.05 -1.25 -3.72
CA VAL A 18 -6.95 -1.69 -2.31
C VAL A 18 -6.60 -0.49 -1.44
N TYR A 19 -7.27 -0.41 -0.28
CA TYR A 19 -7.00 0.60 0.74
C TYR A 19 -6.61 -0.10 2.04
N ILE A 20 -5.42 0.23 2.54
CA ILE A 20 -4.91 -0.16 3.85
C ILE A 20 -4.72 1.13 4.65
N SER A 21 -5.58 1.36 5.63
CA SER A 21 -5.47 2.47 6.58
C SER A 21 -4.80 1.99 7.86
N ASP A 22 -4.96 2.75 8.94
CA ASP A 22 -4.58 2.51 10.33
C ASP A 22 -4.51 1.03 10.69
N CYS A 23 -3.27 0.54 10.75
CA CYS A 23 -2.87 -0.83 10.89
C CYS A 23 -1.51 -0.89 11.58
N ARG A 24 -1.44 -1.66 12.66
CA ARG A 24 -0.17 -1.92 13.33
C ARG A 24 0.70 -2.85 12.48
N GLY A 25 1.98 -2.55 12.37
CA GLY A 25 2.98 -3.34 11.63
C GLY A 25 3.35 -4.69 12.27
N THR A 26 2.40 -5.59 12.49
CA THR A 26 2.62 -6.93 13.03
C THR A 26 2.69 -7.98 11.93
N GLU A 27 3.40 -9.08 12.17
CA GLU A 27 3.43 -10.21 11.23
C GLU A 27 2.04 -10.77 10.93
N GLU A 28 1.16 -10.81 11.94
CA GLU A 28 -0.21 -11.29 11.78
C GLU A 28 -0.99 -10.43 10.77
N ASN A 29 -0.86 -9.10 10.87
CA ASN A 29 -1.47 -8.17 9.93
C ASN A 29 -0.89 -8.34 8.54
N PHE A 30 0.43 -8.49 8.41
CA PHE A 30 1.06 -8.69 7.10
C PHE A 30 0.59 -9.98 6.43
N ARG A 31 0.43 -11.08 7.18
CA ARG A 31 -0.11 -12.35 6.67
C ARG A 31 -1.55 -12.23 6.15
N LYS A 32 -2.33 -11.27 6.63
CA LYS A 32 -3.70 -10.99 6.15
C LYS A 32 -3.69 -10.02 4.96
N ILE A 33 -2.91 -8.95 5.06
CA ILE A 33 -2.88 -7.86 4.07
C ILE A 33 -2.29 -8.35 2.74
N ILE A 34 -1.18 -9.09 2.76
CA ILE A 34 -0.48 -9.47 1.53
C ILE A 34 -1.39 -10.31 0.59
N PRO A 35 -2.05 -11.39 1.05
CA PRO A 35 -3.00 -12.13 0.21
C PRO A 35 -4.20 -11.29 -0.23
N PHE A 36 -4.72 -10.42 0.64
CA PHE A 36 -5.83 -9.53 0.32
C PHE A 36 -5.46 -8.56 -0.82
N ALA A 37 -4.26 -7.98 -0.76
CA ALA A 37 -3.75 -7.02 -1.73
C ALA A 37 -3.17 -7.65 -3.00
N MET A 38 -3.05 -8.99 -3.06
CA MET A 38 -2.39 -9.71 -4.14
C MET A 38 -2.83 -9.23 -5.54
N ASN A 39 -1.87 -8.86 -6.38
CA ASN A 39 -2.06 -8.37 -7.76
C ASN A 39 -2.99 -7.16 -7.91
N ALA A 40 -3.14 -6.33 -6.88
CA ALA A 40 -3.90 -5.08 -6.99
C ALA A 40 -3.29 -4.17 -8.06
N ASP A 41 -4.15 -3.48 -8.80
CA ASP A 41 -3.73 -2.48 -9.77
C ASP A 41 -3.20 -1.24 -9.05
N ILE A 42 -3.86 -0.82 -7.96
CA ILE A 42 -3.42 0.29 -7.11
C ILE A 42 -3.64 -0.11 -5.65
N MET A 43 -2.63 0.13 -4.82
CA MET A 43 -2.71 0.00 -3.37
C MET A 43 -2.45 1.37 -2.72
N PHE A 44 -3.47 1.92 -2.08
CA PHE A 44 -3.33 3.05 -1.16
C PHE A 44 -3.02 2.48 0.22
N CYS A 45 -1.88 2.84 0.79
CA CYS A 45 -1.44 2.29 2.07
C CYS A 45 -0.99 3.42 3.00
N GLU A 46 -1.36 3.36 4.27
CA GLU A 46 -0.73 4.27 5.23
C GLU A 46 0.78 4.02 5.31
N GLY A 47 1.52 5.10 5.55
CA GLY A 47 2.96 5.08 5.78
C GLY A 47 3.30 6.19 6.76
N THR A 48 2.66 6.15 7.93
CA THR A 48 2.60 7.29 8.86
C THR A 48 3.99 7.73 9.36
N PHE A 49 4.92 6.79 9.51
CA PHE A 49 6.26 7.03 10.05
C PHE A 49 7.39 6.55 9.13
N LEU A 50 8.58 7.16 9.23
CA LEU A 50 9.81 6.57 8.70
C LEU A 50 10.26 5.39 9.59
N GLU A 51 11.03 4.46 9.02
CA GLU A 51 11.54 3.29 9.74
C GLU A 51 12.42 3.67 10.94
N LYS A 52 13.14 4.79 10.85
CA LYS A 52 13.93 5.32 11.99
C LYS A 52 13.06 5.61 13.23
N ASP A 53 11.75 5.82 13.04
CA ASP A 53 10.76 6.11 14.06
C ASP A 53 9.83 4.90 14.31
N ARG A 54 10.23 3.67 13.96
CA ARG A 54 9.41 2.44 14.07
C ARG A 54 8.76 2.25 15.44
N LEU A 55 9.48 2.52 16.54
CA LEU A 55 8.93 2.38 17.89
C LEU A 55 7.69 3.27 18.11
N LYS A 56 7.65 4.47 17.52
CA LYS A 56 6.46 5.35 17.59
C LYS A 56 5.32 4.83 16.73
N ALA A 57 5.64 4.23 15.58
CA ALA A 57 4.66 3.57 14.73
C ALA A 57 4.00 2.41 15.49
N GLU A 58 4.79 1.58 16.16
CA GLU A 58 4.30 0.47 16.98
C GLU A 58 3.44 0.94 18.16
N GLU A 59 3.92 1.94 18.92
CA GLU A 59 3.22 2.54 20.05
C GLU A 59 1.84 3.08 19.62
N ARG A 60 1.78 3.78 18.49
CA ARG A 60 0.57 4.40 17.97
C ARG A 60 -0.28 3.47 17.08
N GLY A 61 0.21 2.27 16.77
CA GLY A 61 -0.51 1.30 15.96
C GLY A 61 -0.56 1.62 14.46
N HIS A 62 0.49 2.22 13.92
CA HIS A 62 0.63 2.56 12.50
C HIS A 62 1.73 1.76 11.80
N LEU A 63 1.76 1.88 10.46
CA LEU A 63 2.84 1.39 9.62
C LEU A 63 3.96 2.42 9.45
N THR A 64 5.17 1.90 9.21
CA THR A 64 6.24 2.69 8.61
C THR A 64 6.13 2.72 7.08
N ALA A 65 6.68 3.74 6.43
CA ALA A 65 6.77 3.84 4.98
C ALA A 65 7.51 2.63 4.38
N LYS A 66 8.60 2.19 5.03
CA LYS A 66 9.29 0.94 4.69
C LYS A 66 8.36 -0.29 4.74
N GLN A 67 7.52 -0.42 5.77
CA GLN A 67 6.57 -1.53 5.87
C GLN A 67 5.52 -1.48 4.76
N ALA A 68 4.99 -0.29 4.43
CA ALA A 68 4.04 -0.13 3.32
C ALA A 68 4.64 -0.59 1.98
N GLY A 69 5.88 -0.17 1.69
CA GLY A 69 6.63 -0.61 0.51
C GLY A 69 6.87 -2.12 0.48
N PHE A 70 7.27 -2.69 1.62
CA PHE A 70 7.47 -4.13 1.77
C PHE A 70 6.20 -4.93 1.47
N ILE A 71 5.07 -4.56 2.08
CA ILE A 71 3.78 -5.23 1.88
C ILE A 71 3.37 -5.17 0.41
N ALA A 72 3.46 -3.99 -0.21
CA ALA A 72 3.13 -3.77 -1.62
C ALA A 72 3.97 -4.69 -2.53
N ARG A 73 5.27 -4.79 -2.28
CA ARG A 73 6.19 -5.66 -3.02
C ARG A 73 5.80 -7.13 -2.87
N GLN A 74 5.56 -7.58 -1.64
CA GLN A 74 5.16 -8.97 -1.38
C GLN A 74 3.81 -9.32 -2.01
N ALA A 75 2.89 -8.36 -2.09
CA ALA A 75 1.59 -8.54 -2.75
C ALA A 75 1.64 -8.41 -4.29
N GLY A 76 2.78 -8.06 -4.88
CA GLY A 76 2.91 -7.89 -6.33
C GLY A 76 1.96 -6.82 -6.88
N VAL A 77 1.70 -5.75 -6.12
CA VAL A 77 0.83 -4.66 -6.59
C VAL A 77 1.52 -3.91 -7.72
N LYS A 78 0.76 -3.36 -8.67
CA LYS A 78 1.35 -2.60 -9.78
C LYS A 78 1.78 -1.19 -9.39
N THR A 79 1.03 -0.56 -8.49
CA THR A 79 1.29 0.80 -8.03
C THR A 79 0.99 0.92 -6.54
N LEU A 80 1.95 1.48 -5.80
CA LEU A 80 1.80 1.85 -4.40
C LEU A 80 1.64 3.37 -4.31
N GLN A 81 0.61 3.83 -3.58
CA GLN A 81 0.46 5.20 -3.16
C GLN A 81 0.39 5.26 -1.63
N ILE A 82 1.36 5.90 -1.00
CA ILE A 82 1.33 6.09 0.45
C ILE A 82 0.54 7.34 0.85
N TYR A 83 -0.09 7.30 2.04
CA TYR A 83 -0.82 8.42 2.65
C TYR A 83 -0.74 8.39 4.19
N HIS A 84 -1.49 9.29 4.84
CA HIS A 84 -1.64 9.35 6.31
C HIS A 84 -0.36 9.74 7.05
N PHE A 85 0.34 10.77 6.59
CA PHE A 85 1.66 11.13 7.14
C PHE A 85 1.58 11.82 8.51
N SER A 86 2.53 11.51 9.38
CA SER A 86 2.71 12.26 10.61
C SER A 86 3.12 13.71 10.32
N PRO A 87 2.53 14.71 11.00
CA PRO A 87 2.95 16.12 10.93
C PRO A 87 4.45 16.35 11.17
N ARG A 88 5.12 15.39 11.83
CA ARG A 88 6.58 15.37 12.02
C ARG A 88 7.37 15.55 10.72
N TYR A 89 6.83 15.10 9.58
CA TYR A 89 7.52 15.12 8.30
C TYR A 89 7.01 16.20 7.35
N GLU A 90 6.24 17.19 7.83
CA GLU A 90 5.73 18.30 7.00
C GLU A 90 6.83 19.03 6.23
N ASN A 91 8.02 19.17 6.82
CA ASN A 91 9.17 19.81 6.18
C ASN A 91 10.00 18.87 5.29
N CYS A 92 9.70 17.57 5.28
CA CYS A 92 10.44 16.57 4.52
C CYS A 92 9.56 15.39 4.06
N PRO A 93 8.41 15.63 3.40
CA PRO A 93 7.47 14.58 3.02
C PRO A 93 8.09 13.58 2.03
N ASP A 94 8.99 14.05 1.17
CA ASP A 94 9.69 13.22 0.18
C ASP A 94 10.47 12.05 0.79
N ALA A 95 10.91 12.18 2.05
CA ALA A 95 11.61 11.10 2.73
C ALA A 95 10.73 9.85 2.89
N LEU A 96 9.43 10.02 3.15
CA LEU A 96 8.48 8.91 3.27
C LEU A 96 8.29 8.21 1.93
N TYR A 97 8.13 8.98 0.86
CA TYR A 97 7.98 8.45 -0.49
C TYR A 97 9.22 7.66 -0.92
N GLN A 98 10.42 8.22 -0.72
CA GLN A 98 11.67 7.55 -1.06
C GLN A 98 11.86 6.25 -0.28
N GLU A 99 11.54 6.24 1.02
CA GLU A 99 11.68 5.03 1.85
C GLU A 99 10.69 3.94 1.42
N ALA A 100 9.42 4.30 1.16
CA ALA A 100 8.43 3.38 0.65
C ALA A 100 8.81 2.84 -0.73
N GLU A 101 9.33 3.68 -1.62
CA GLU A 101 9.74 3.29 -2.97
C GLU A 101 10.91 2.31 -2.95
N ARG A 102 11.96 2.57 -2.15
CA ARG A 102 13.09 1.63 -2.00
C ARG A 102 12.62 0.26 -1.52
N ALA A 103 11.79 0.26 -0.47
CA ALA A 103 11.20 -0.97 0.04
C ALA A 103 10.28 -1.66 -0.99
N PHE A 104 9.56 -0.90 -1.81
CA PHE A 104 8.75 -1.46 -2.89
C PHE A 104 9.60 -2.09 -4.00
N ARG A 105 10.75 -1.51 -4.32
CA ARG A 105 11.66 -1.99 -5.38
C ARG A 105 12.56 -3.16 -4.97
N GLY A 106 12.81 -3.37 -3.68
CA GLY A 106 13.78 -4.40 -3.25
C GLY A 106 15.09 -3.86 -2.67
N GLU A 107 15.20 -2.55 -2.52
CA GLU A 107 16.43 -1.83 -2.15
C GLU A 107 16.55 -1.58 -0.64
#